data_AF-A0A3M0G8A3-F1
#
_entry.id   AF-A0A3M0G8A3-F1
#
_cell.length_a   1.000
_cell.length_b   1.000
_cell.length_c   1.000
_cell.angle_alpha   90.00
_cell.angle_beta   90.00
_cell.angle_gamma   90.00
#
_symmetry.space_group_name_H-M   'P 1'
#
loop_
_entity.id
_entity.type
_entity.pdbx_description
1 polymer ?
#
loop_
_entity_poly.entity_id
_entity_poly.type
_entity_poly.pdbx_seq_one_letter_code
_entity_poly.pdbx_strand_id
1 'polypeptide(L)' 'MTRQPRRQRRRVFRQSDAPKYDRSADRPVGQELARGEGTDAQRIVTLDDAAVEGYGAQVSERDEDFYRENQPPHHGG' A
#
# COMPACT_ATOMS: atom_id res chain seq x y z
N MET A 1 -33.40 2.10 -11.82
CA MET A 1 -32.20 2.52 -11.06
C MET A 1 -31.41 3.51 -11.89
N THR A 2 -31.56 4.81 -11.64
CA THR A 2 -30.86 5.87 -12.39
C THR A 2 -29.47 6.10 -11.77
N ARG A 3 -28.41 5.86 -12.55
CA ARG A 3 -27.03 6.17 -12.15
C ARG A 3 -26.82 7.68 -12.27
N GLN A 4 -26.75 8.40 -11.16
CA GLN A 4 -26.37 9.81 -11.21
C GLN A 4 -24.91 9.96 -11.64
N PRO A 5 -24.58 10.92 -12.53
CA PRO A 5 -23.21 11.19 -12.92
C PRO A 5 -22.42 11.72 -11.71
N ARG A 6 -21.26 11.13 -11.44
CA ARG A 6 -20.37 11.57 -10.35
C ARG A 6 -19.96 13.03 -10.61
N ARG A 7 -20.35 13.94 -9.73
CA ARG A 7 -19.97 15.37 -9.78
C ARG A 7 -18.45 15.49 -9.83
N GLN A 8 -17.92 15.99 -10.94
CA GLN A 8 -16.48 16.20 -11.09
C GLN A 8 -16.04 17.31 -10.12
N ARG A 9 -15.42 16.93 -9.01
CA ARG A 9 -14.84 17.87 -8.04
C ARG A 9 -13.71 18.59 -8.77
N ARG A 10 -13.86 19.89 -9.08
CA ARG A 10 -12.77 20.73 -9.58
C ARG A 10 -11.70 20.80 -8.48
N ARG A 11 -10.67 19.94 -8.58
CA ARG A 11 -9.46 20.10 -7.76
C ARG A 11 -8.81 21.40 -8.21
N VAL A 12 -8.78 22.39 -7.32
CA VAL A 12 -8.07 23.64 -7.59
C VAL A 12 -6.58 23.29 -7.60
N PHE A 13 -5.93 23.45 -8.75
CA PHE A 13 -4.49 23.31 -8.84
C PHE A 13 -3.84 24.55 -8.22
N ARG A 14 -3.12 24.37 -7.11
CA ARG A 14 -2.28 25.41 -6.53
C ARG A 14 -0.87 25.22 -7.07
N GLN A 15 -0.39 26.21 -7.83
CA GLN A 15 1.01 26.22 -8.24
C GLN A 15 1.88 26.38 -7.00
N SER A 16 2.99 25.65 -6.93
CA SER A 16 3.95 25.79 -5.83
C SER A 16 4.87 26.99 -6.07
N ASP A 17 5.34 27.60 -4.98
CA ASP A 17 6.37 28.66 -5.00
C ASP A 17 7.78 28.09 -5.24
N ALA A 18 7.88 26.81 -5.63
CA ALA A 18 9.15 26.15 -5.83
C ALA A 18 9.91 26.80 -7.00
N PRO A 19 11.21 27.13 -6.84
CA PRO A 19 11.98 27.72 -7.92
C PRO A 19 12.07 26.78 -9.13
N LYS A 20 12.02 27.37 -10.33
CA LYS A 20 12.32 26.68 -11.59
C LYS A 20 13.84 26.75 -11.80
N TYR A 21 14.53 25.66 -11.45
CA TYR A 21 15.97 25.52 -11.64
C TYR A 21 16.29 24.16 -12.30
N ASP A 22 17.51 24.03 -12.82
CA ASP A 22 17.96 22.76 -13.39
C ASP A 22 18.13 21.70 -12.29
N ARG A 23 17.34 20.63 -12.38
CA ARG A 23 17.40 19.47 -11.47
C ARG A 23 18.14 18.29 -12.09
N SER A 24 18.93 18.54 -13.14
CA SER A 24 19.83 17.53 -13.68
C SER A 24 20.80 17.08 -12.59
N ALA A 25 20.98 15.77 -12.49
CA ALA A 25 21.92 15.13 -11.59
C ALA A 25 22.61 14.02 -12.38
N ASP A 26 23.88 13.76 -12.05
CA ASP A 26 24.61 12.64 -12.62
C ASP A 26 23.87 11.32 -12.33
N ARG A 27 23.92 10.39 -13.28
CA ARG A 27 23.33 9.06 -13.13
C ARG A 27 24.45 8.03 -13.20
N PRO A 28 24.58 7.14 -12.21
CA PRO A 28 25.55 6.06 -12.31
C PRO A 28 25.26 5.23 -13.56
N VAL A 29 26.25 5.09 -14.43
CA VAL A 29 26.15 4.30 -15.66
C VAL A 29 25.94 2.83 -15.27
N GLY A 30 24.86 2.21 -15.76
CA GLY A 30 24.54 0.80 -15.49
C GLY A 30 23.61 0.55 -14.29
N GLN A 31 23.20 1.58 -13.56
CA GLN A 31 22.10 1.49 -12.59
C GLN A 31 20.87 2.16 -13.18
N GLU A 32 19.95 1.36 -13.73
CA GLU A 32 18.57 1.81 -13.81
C GLU A 32 18.13 2.11 -12.37
N LEU A 33 17.93 3.39 -12.05
CA LEU A 33 17.23 3.79 -10.82
C LEU A 33 15.95 2.97 -10.78
N ALA A 34 15.96 1.95 -9.93
CA ALA A 34 14.95 0.91 -9.92
C ALA A 34 13.59 1.59 -9.86
N ARG A 35 12.85 1.54 -10.97
CA ARG A 35 11.45 1.93 -11.00
C ARG A 35 10.66 0.83 -10.25
N GLY A 36 10.90 0.67 -8.96
CA GLY A 36 10.11 -0.19 -8.08
C GLY A 36 10.88 -1.20 -7.24
N GLU A 37 12.11 -1.59 -7.57
CA GLU A 37 12.88 -2.52 -6.74
C GLU A 37 13.86 -1.77 -5.85
N GLY A 38 13.33 -1.24 -4.74
CA GLY A 38 14.18 -0.89 -3.60
C GLY A 38 14.99 -2.12 -3.15
N THR A 39 16.05 -1.89 -2.38
CA THR A 39 16.86 -2.96 -1.75
C THR A 39 16.03 -4.01 -1.00
N ASP A 40 14.80 -3.65 -0.61
CA ASP A 40 13.78 -4.48 -0.01
C ASP A 40 13.28 -5.60 -0.94
N ALA A 41 13.27 -5.41 -2.26
CA ALA A 41 12.85 -6.44 -3.24
C ALA A 41 13.79 -7.66 -3.26
N GLN A 42 15.02 -7.50 -2.76
CA GLN A 42 16.01 -8.58 -2.65
C GLN A 42 15.98 -9.28 -1.28
N ARG A 43 15.07 -8.89 -0.37
CA ARG A 43 14.92 -9.54 0.93
C ARG A 43 13.92 -10.68 0.83
N ILE A 44 14.43 -11.91 0.66
CA ILE A 44 13.62 -13.13 0.68
C ILE A 44 13.61 -13.67 2.12
N VAL A 45 12.43 -13.83 2.72
CA VAL A 45 12.25 -14.55 3.98
C VAL A 45 11.82 -15.98 3.65
N THR A 46 12.68 -16.95 3.97
CA THR A 46 12.33 -18.37 3.89
C THR A 46 11.55 -18.74 5.15
N LEU A 47 10.25 -18.98 5.01
CA LEU A 47 9.44 -19.58 6.08
C LEU A 47 9.71 -21.08 6.07
N ASP A 48 10.11 -21.62 7.21
CA ASP A 48 10.19 -23.07 7.43
C ASP A 48 8.77 -23.63 7.49
N ASP A 49 8.49 -24.73 6.80
CA ASP A 49 7.17 -25.39 6.82
C ASP A 49 6.83 -25.89 8.24
N ALA A 50 7.85 -26.16 9.08
CA ALA A 50 7.66 -26.46 10.51
C ALA A 50 7.21 -25.23 11.33
N ALA A 51 7.45 -24.01 10.86
CA ALA A 51 6.92 -22.79 11.47
C ALA A 51 5.44 -22.56 11.10
N VAL A 52 4.96 -23.10 9.97
CA VAL A 52 3.54 -23.01 9.58
C VAL A 52 2.65 -23.77 10.57
N GLU A 53 3.12 -24.87 11.15
CA GLU A 53 2.38 -25.58 12.22
C GLU A 53 2.36 -24.80 13.55
N GLY A 54 3.35 -23.93 13.80
CA GLY A 54 3.39 -23.05 14.98
C GLY A 54 2.58 -21.75 14.82
N TYR A 55 2.47 -21.22 13.60
CA TYR A 55 1.63 -20.05 13.29
C TYR A 55 0.18 -20.43 12.97
N GLY A 56 -0.11 -21.70 12.67
CA GLY A 56 -1.47 -22.25 12.57
C GLY A 56 -2.22 -22.24 13.90
N ALA A 57 -1.51 -22.16 15.03
CA ALA A 57 -2.10 -22.06 16.37
C ALA A 57 -2.51 -20.64 16.79
N GLN A 58 -2.15 -19.59 16.03
CA GLN A 58 -2.67 -18.22 16.27
C GLN A 58 -3.88 -17.87 15.39
N VAL A 59 -4.31 -18.75 14.51
CA VAL A 59 -5.56 -18.59 13.76
C VAL A 59 -6.77 -18.93 14.65
N SER A 60 -6.58 -19.74 15.70
CA SER A 60 -7.64 -20.20 16.59
C SER A 60 -8.06 -19.22 17.71
N GLU A 61 -7.44 -18.04 17.81
CA GLU A 61 -7.88 -17.01 18.79
C GLU A 61 -8.67 -15.86 18.14
N ARG A 62 -8.84 -15.86 16.82
CA ARG A 62 -9.63 -14.84 16.12
C ARG A 62 -10.76 -15.50 15.35
N ASP A 63 -11.72 -15.99 16.11
CA ASP A 63 -12.99 -16.53 15.59
C ASP A 63 -13.76 -15.44 14.80
N GLU A 64 -14.75 -15.87 14.01
CA GLU A 64 -15.60 -14.98 13.21
C GLU A 64 -16.25 -13.86 14.05
N ASP A 65 -16.46 -14.11 15.35
CA ASP A 65 -16.99 -13.14 16.31
C ASP A 65 -16.04 -11.96 16.57
N PHE A 66 -14.72 -12.19 16.57
CA PHE A 66 -13.73 -11.12 16.73
C PHE A 66 -13.82 -10.08 15.59
N TYR A 67 -14.05 -10.55 14.37
CA TYR A 67 -14.16 -9.70 13.19
C TYR A 67 -15.52 -8.97 13.12
N ARG A 68 -16.57 -9.57 13.67
CA ARG A 68 -17.89 -8.95 13.78
C ARG A 68 -17.88 -7.79 14.79
N GLU A 69 -17.22 -7.96 15.93
CA GLU A 69 -17.12 -6.92 16.97
C GLU A 69 -16.22 -5.75 16.56
N ASN A 70 -15.14 -6.01 15.82
CA ASN A 70 -14.21 -4.99 15.34
C ASN A 70 -14.58 -4.44 13.95
N GLN A 71 -15.80 -4.66 13.49
CA GLN A 71 -16.22 -4.19 12.18
C GLN A 71 -16.32 -2.66 12.19
N PRO A 72 -15.71 -1.95 11.21
CA PRO A 72 -15.77 -0.49 11.16
C PRO A 72 -17.22 0.00 11.12
N PRO A 73 -17.55 1.13 11.77
CA PRO A 73 -18.93 1.63 11.91
C PRO A 73 -19.62 2.00 10.59
N HIS A 74 -18.92 1.90 9.45
CA HIS A 74 -19.46 2.16 8.11
C HIS A 74 -19.75 0.88 7.33
N HIS A 75 -19.64 -0.28 7.96
CA HIS A 75 -19.86 -1.58 7.34
C HIS A 75 -21.20 -2.21 7.75
N GLY A 76 -22.26 -1.40 7.80
CA GLY A 76 -23.64 -1.86 8.01
C GLY A 76 -24.64 -0.71 8.02
N GLY A 77 -25.29 -0.46 6.88
CA GLY A 77 -26.56 0.31 6.75
C GLY A 77 -26.46 1.82 6.90
#